data_AF-A0A3M3VUU3-F1
#
_entry.id   AF-A0A3M3VUU3-F1
#
_cell.length_a   1.000
_cell.length_b   1.000
_cell.length_c   1.000
_cell.angle_alpha   90.00
_cell.angle_beta   90.00
_cell.angle_gamma   90.00
#
_symmetry.space_group_name_H-M   'P 1'
#
loop_
_entity.id
_entity.type
_entity.pdbx_description
1 polymer ?
#
loop_
_entity_poly.entity_id
_entity_poly.type
_entity_poly.pdbx_seq_one_letter_code
_entity_poly.pdbx_strand_id
1 'polypeptide(L)'
;MPRGAGAELPTTLTGAAVAIADKLDTLVGIFGIGMLPTGSKDPYALRRAALGILRILIEKKLDLNLVETVKFAVTQFGAKIKPAGLAEQVLDFIFDRLRARYEDEGVDVAVYLSVRALQPASALDFDQRVQAVQAFRKLPQAAALAAVNKRVSNLLSKAEGSIAQTVEPKYFDNANEFSLYSAIQQADHAVQPMAAERQYSESLARLAMLREPVDAFFEAVMINAEDANVRANRYALLSRLRGLFLGVADISLLG
;
A
#
# COMPACT_ATOMS: atom_id res chain seq x y z
N MET A 1 21.39 22.45 8.17
CA MET A 1 20.57 21.24 8.44
C MET A 1 19.38 21.60 9.30
N PRO A 2 18.16 21.11 9.03
CA PRO A 2 16.97 21.45 9.81
C PRO A 2 17.06 20.86 11.23
N ARG A 3 16.84 21.69 12.28
CA ARG A 3 16.89 21.33 13.70
C ARG A 3 15.50 20.93 14.22
N GLY A 4 15.16 19.64 14.17
CA GLY A 4 13.95 19.08 14.81
C GLY A 4 12.75 18.82 13.89
N ALA A 5 11.70 18.20 14.45
CA ALA A 5 10.52 17.73 13.71
C ALA A 5 9.75 18.85 12.98
N GLY A 6 9.83 20.10 13.45
CA GLY A 6 9.23 21.29 12.82
C GLY A 6 10.22 22.16 12.05
N ALA A 7 11.42 21.67 11.74
CA ALA A 7 12.42 22.50 11.09
C ALA A 7 12.09 22.78 9.63
N GLU A 8 12.55 23.94 9.15
CA GLU A 8 12.34 24.40 7.78
C GLU A 8 12.89 23.40 6.76
N LEU A 9 12.08 23.12 5.74
CA LEU A 9 12.48 22.30 4.61
C LEU A 9 13.35 23.10 3.64
N PRO A 10 14.23 22.43 2.87
CA PRO A 10 14.96 23.09 1.79
C PRO A 10 13.99 23.79 0.83
N THR A 11 14.27 25.05 0.51
CA THR A 11 13.43 25.86 -0.37
C THR A 11 13.56 25.42 -1.82
N THR A 12 14.79 25.17 -2.29
CA THR A 12 15.09 24.76 -3.67
C THR A 12 15.06 23.24 -3.87
N LEU A 13 14.82 22.79 -5.10
CA LEU A 13 14.90 21.37 -5.47
C LEU A 13 16.33 20.82 -5.32
N THR A 14 17.35 21.60 -5.69
CA THR A 14 18.75 21.22 -5.49
C THR A 14 19.06 21.03 -4.00
N GLY A 15 18.57 21.92 -3.14
CA GLY A 15 18.72 21.79 -1.70
C GLY A 15 18.01 20.54 -1.15
N ALA A 16 16.82 20.22 -1.68
CA ALA A 16 16.11 18.99 -1.33
C ALA A 16 16.89 17.73 -1.74
N ALA A 17 17.42 17.70 -2.97
CA ALA A 17 18.21 16.58 -3.48
C ALA A 17 19.48 16.35 -2.63
N VAL A 18 20.25 17.41 -2.35
CA VAL A 18 21.45 17.32 -1.50
C VAL A 18 21.07 16.86 -0.08
N ALA A 19 19.99 17.39 0.48
CA ALA A 19 19.55 17.02 1.83
C ALA A 19 19.07 15.57 1.95
N ILE A 20 18.44 15.02 0.90
CA ILE A 20 18.07 13.60 0.84
C ILE A 20 19.32 12.73 0.70
N ALA A 21 20.22 13.07 -0.23
CA ALA A 21 21.45 12.33 -0.48
C ALA A 21 22.31 12.21 0.80
N ASP A 22 22.54 13.34 1.48
CA ASP A 22 23.27 13.40 2.76
C ASP A 22 22.66 12.49 3.86
N LYS A 23 21.32 12.45 3.96
CA LYS A 23 20.63 11.61 4.95
C LYS A 23 20.68 10.13 4.58
N LEU A 24 20.54 9.81 3.30
CA LEU A 24 20.65 8.43 2.83
C LEU A 24 22.07 7.91 2.97
N ASP A 25 23.08 8.73 2.68
CA ASP A 25 24.50 8.41 2.91
C ASP A 25 24.74 8.09 4.39
N THR A 26 24.24 8.94 5.29
CA THR A 26 24.33 8.70 6.73
C THR A 26 23.61 7.41 7.15
N LEU A 27 22.37 7.19 6.69
CA LEU A 27 21.59 6.00 7.04
C LEU A 27 22.28 4.72 6.56
N VAL A 28 22.64 4.66 5.28
CA VAL A 28 23.28 3.50 4.67
C VAL A 28 24.67 3.26 5.27
N GLY A 29 25.47 4.30 5.44
CA GLY A 29 26.81 4.17 6.02
C GLY A 29 26.78 3.63 7.44
N ILE A 30 25.93 4.20 8.31
CA ILE A 30 25.83 3.81 9.72
C ILE A 30 25.23 2.41 9.89
N PHE A 31 24.18 2.06 9.12
CA PHE A 31 23.66 0.69 9.11
C PHE A 31 24.68 -0.30 8.55
N GLY A 32 25.41 0.09 7.50
CA GLY A 32 26.39 -0.75 6.81
C GLY A 32 27.61 -1.13 7.65
N ILE A 33 27.95 -0.32 8.67
CA ILE A 33 28.97 -0.62 9.67
C ILE A 33 28.40 -1.25 10.96
N GLY A 34 27.09 -1.54 11.01
CA GLY A 34 26.45 -2.24 12.12
C GLY A 34 26.15 -1.37 13.35
N MET A 35 26.15 -0.04 13.21
CA MET A 35 25.90 0.90 14.32
C MET A 35 24.42 1.31 14.41
N LEU A 36 23.53 0.32 14.49
CA LEU A 36 22.09 0.57 14.54
C LEU A 36 21.66 1.19 15.88
N PRO A 37 20.61 2.04 15.91
CA PRO A 37 20.08 2.57 17.15
C PRO A 37 19.48 1.45 18.01
N THR A 38 19.95 1.29 19.24
CA THR A 38 19.39 0.32 20.21
C THR A 38 18.57 1.04 21.28
N GLY A 39 17.34 0.56 21.53
CA GLY A 39 16.46 1.13 22.55
C GLY A 39 16.05 2.57 22.24
N SER A 40 15.94 3.45 23.24
CA SER A 40 15.51 4.84 23.06
C SER A 40 16.59 5.77 22.50
N LYS A 41 17.87 5.40 22.55
CA LYS A 41 18.97 6.26 22.10
C LYS A 41 19.08 6.29 20.56
N ASP A 42 19.21 7.48 20.01
CA ASP A 42 19.49 7.72 18.58
C ASP A 42 20.78 8.56 18.43
N PRO A 43 21.96 7.98 18.74
CA PRO A 43 23.22 8.72 18.83
C PRO A 43 23.65 9.34 17.50
N TYR A 44 23.28 8.72 16.38
CA TYR A 44 23.59 9.18 15.02
C TYR A 44 22.44 9.93 14.35
N ALA A 45 21.39 10.26 15.10
CA ALA A 45 20.22 10.99 14.59
C ALA A 45 19.52 10.30 13.39
N LEU A 46 19.58 8.97 13.29
CA LEU A 46 19.04 8.20 12.17
C LEU A 46 17.52 8.34 12.08
N ARG A 47 16.81 8.39 13.22
CA ARG A 47 15.35 8.59 13.22
C ARG A 47 15.01 9.95 12.64
N ARG A 48 15.78 10.98 13.00
CA ARG A 48 15.64 12.34 12.45
C ARG A 48 16.00 12.40 10.96
N ALA A 49 17.02 11.65 10.53
CA ALA A 49 17.40 11.56 9.13
C ALA A 49 16.29 10.93 8.29
N ALA A 50 15.74 9.79 8.72
CA ALA A 50 14.64 9.10 8.06
C ALA A 50 13.37 9.99 7.97
N LEU A 51 12.97 10.62 9.09
CA LEU A 51 11.85 11.58 9.08
C LEU A 51 12.12 12.77 8.17
N GLY A 52 13.36 13.29 8.14
CA GLY A 52 13.75 14.36 7.24
C GLY A 52 13.59 14.00 5.77
N ILE A 53 13.97 12.79 5.37
CA ILE A 53 13.75 12.28 4.00
C ILE A 53 12.25 12.23 3.69
N LEU A 54 11.47 11.60 4.57
CA LEU A 54 10.02 11.45 4.40
C LEU A 54 9.31 12.81 4.27
N ARG A 55 9.64 13.77 5.14
CA ARG A 55 9.09 15.13 5.10
C ARG A 55 9.41 15.85 3.80
N ILE A 56 10.67 15.78 3.34
CA ILE A 56 11.07 16.40 2.07
C ILE A 56 10.29 15.78 0.91
N LEU A 57 10.19 14.45 0.83
CA LEU A 57 9.51 13.76 -0.26
C LEU A 57 8.00 14.05 -0.27
N ILE A 58 7.34 13.98 0.88
CA ILE A 58 5.89 14.15 0.99
C ILE A 58 5.50 15.62 0.85
N GLU A 59 6.06 16.52 1.68
CA GLU A 59 5.64 17.93 1.72
C GLU A 59 6.01 18.71 0.46
N LYS A 60 7.14 18.36 -0.19
CA LYS A 60 7.52 18.95 -1.49
C LYS A 60 6.96 18.19 -2.69
N LYS A 61 6.13 17.16 -2.48
CA LYS A 61 5.51 16.33 -3.53
C LYS A 61 6.53 15.78 -4.53
N LEU A 62 7.64 15.24 -4.02
CA LEU A 62 8.68 14.62 -4.83
C LEU A 62 8.43 13.11 -4.92
N ASP A 63 8.12 12.66 -6.13
CA ASP A 63 7.89 11.25 -6.41
C ASP A 63 9.20 10.51 -6.68
N LEU A 64 9.92 10.18 -5.60
CA LEU A 64 11.18 9.46 -5.68
C LEU A 64 10.96 7.99 -5.32
N ASN A 65 11.47 7.09 -6.17
CA ASN A 65 11.54 5.66 -5.86
C ASN A 65 12.59 5.43 -4.77
N LEU A 66 12.15 5.34 -3.51
CA LEU A 66 13.03 5.21 -2.36
C LEU A 66 13.76 3.86 -2.36
N VAL A 67 13.13 2.80 -2.88
CA VAL A 67 13.74 1.47 -2.98
C VAL A 67 14.96 1.50 -3.89
N GLU A 68 14.83 2.07 -5.08
CA GLU A 68 15.94 2.23 -6.01
C GLU A 68 17.00 3.20 -5.48
N THR A 69 16.56 4.29 -4.84
CA THR A 69 17.49 5.30 -4.29
C THR A 69 18.33 4.73 -3.15
N VAL A 70 17.73 3.94 -2.24
CA VAL A 70 18.46 3.26 -1.16
C VAL A 70 19.41 2.22 -1.74
N LYS A 71 18.96 1.39 -2.70
CA LYS A 71 19.83 0.42 -3.39
C LYS A 71 21.02 1.12 -4.05
N PHE A 72 20.77 2.22 -4.75
CA PHE A 72 21.83 3.04 -5.35
C PHE A 72 22.81 3.54 -4.28
N ALA A 73 22.32 4.11 -3.18
CA ALA A 73 23.19 4.58 -2.09
C ALA A 73 24.06 3.45 -1.51
N VAL A 74 23.52 2.23 -1.32
CA VAL A 74 24.31 1.06 -0.89
C VAL A 74 25.47 0.78 -1.85
N THR A 75 25.26 0.86 -3.16
CA THR A 75 26.32 0.60 -4.14
C THR A 75 27.46 1.62 -4.08
N GLN A 76 27.20 2.86 -3.65
CA GLN A 76 28.22 3.92 -3.59
C GLN A 76 29.29 3.67 -2.52
N PHE A 77 29.00 2.84 -1.51
CA PHE A 77 29.97 2.47 -0.47
C PHE A 77 30.90 1.31 -0.88
N GLY A 78 30.57 0.56 -1.93
CA GLY A 78 31.38 -0.57 -2.40
C GLY A 78 31.75 -1.55 -1.29
N ALA A 79 33.04 -1.90 -1.19
CA ALA A 79 33.54 -2.85 -0.20
C ALA A 79 33.63 -2.31 1.25
N LYS A 80 33.26 -1.04 1.50
CA LYS A 80 33.35 -0.43 2.84
C LYS A 80 32.28 -0.93 3.81
N ILE A 81 31.20 -1.52 3.30
CA ILE A 81 30.07 -2.00 4.08
C ILE A 81 29.65 -3.40 3.62
N LYS A 82 28.87 -4.10 4.44
CA LYS A 82 28.25 -5.39 4.07
C LYS A 82 26.89 -5.13 3.40
N PRO A 83 26.72 -5.37 2.09
CA PRO A 83 25.50 -4.97 1.37
C PRO A 83 24.32 -5.93 1.56
N ALA A 84 24.56 -7.18 1.95
CA ALA A 84 23.52 -8.21 2.01
C ALA A 84 22.42 -7.84 3.02
N GLY A 85 21.19 -7.69 2.54
CA GLY A 85 20.02 -7.34 3.35
C GLY A 85 20.02 -5.91 3.90
N LEU A 86 20.99 -5.07 3.51
CA LEU A 86 21.15 -3.72 4.05
C LEU A 86 20.08 -2.77 3.54
N ALA A 87 19.76 -2.83 2.25
CA ALA A 87 18.77 -1.96 1.65
C ALA A 87 17.39 -2.17 2.30
N GLU A 88 17.03 -3.44 2.52
CA GLU A 88 15.78 -3.85 3.18
C GLU A 88 15.72 -3.30 4.62
N GLN A 89 16.79 -3.47 5.40
CA GLN A 89 16.86 -2.94 6.77
C GLN A 89 16.70 -1.41 6.83
N VAL A 90 17.34 -0.68 5.91
CA VAL A 90 17.24 0.78 5.84
C VAL A 90 15.82 1.20 5.42
N LEU A 91 15.22 0.52 4.44
CA LEU A 91 13.86 0.80 4.00
C LEU A 91 12.85 0.53 5.12
N ASP A 92 12.94 -0.62 5.79
CA ASP A 92 12.08 -0.94 6.92
C ASP A 92 12.21 0.09 8.04
N PHE A 93 13.44 0.52 8.36
CA PHE A 93 13.66 1.59 9.33
C PHE A 93 13.01 2.92 8.91
N ILE A 94 13.10 3.31 7.64
CA ILE A 94 12.46 4.53 7.13
C ILE A 94 10.93 4.41 7.23
N PHE A 95 10.34 3.31 6.76
CA PHE A 95 8.89 3.12 6.81
C PHE A 95 8.36 2.95 8.25
N ASP A 96 9.13 2.36 9.16
CA ASP A 96 8.80 2.34 10.59
C ASP A 96 8.76 3.74 11.21
N ARG A 97 9.61 4.67 10.73
CA ARG A 97 9.50 6.08 11.14
C ARG A 97 8.27 6.76 10.55
N LEU A 98 7.89 6.40 9.33
CA LEU A 98 6.64 6.89 8.72
C LEU A 98 5.43 6.41 9.51
N ARG A 99 5.41 5.15 9.95
CA ARG A 99 4.37 4.60 10.84
C ARG A 99 4.23 5.42 12.13
N ALA A 100 5.33 5.64 12.85
CA ALA A 100 5.31 6.39 14.10
C ALA A 100 4.76 7.81 13.91
N ARG A 101 5.15 8.48 12.81
CA ARG A 101 4.60 9.79 12.45
C ARG A 101 3.08 9.74 12.26
N TYR A 102 2.57 8.74 11.55
CA TYR A 102 1.13 8.59 11.33
C TYR A 102 0.37 8.28 12.62
N GLU A 103 0.94 7.46 13.50
CA GLU A 103 0.36 7.21 14.83
C GLU A 103 0.27 8.51 15.65
N ASP A 104 1.30 9.37 15.61
CA ASP A 104 1.30 10.69 16.25
C ASP A 104 0.25 11.65 15.62
N GLU A 105 -0.03 11.51 14.32
CA GLU A 105 -1.07 12.26 13.59
C GLU A 105 -2.49 11.69 13.81
N GLY A 106 -2.64 10.60 14.58
CA GLY A 106 -3.93 9.97 14.87
C GLY A 106 -4.45 9.03 13.77
N VAL A 107 -3.60 8.64 12.83
CA VAL A 107 -3.94 7.64 11.81
C VAL A 107 -3.98 6.25 12.45
N ASP A 108 -5.09 5.56 12.24
CA ASP A 108 -5.27 4.21 12.74
C ASP A 108 -4.26 3.22 12.10
N VAL A 109 -3.65 2.37 12.93
CA VAL A 109 -2.61 1.42 12.51
C VAL A 109 -3.04 0.52 11.36
N ALA A 110 -4.32 0.16 11.28
CA ALA A 110 -4.85 -0.67 10.21
C ALA A 110 -4.79 0.04 8.84
N VAL A 111 -4.89 1.38 8.82
CA VAL A 111 -4.72 2.17 7.59
C VAL A 111 -3.29 2.12 7.11
N TYR A 112 -2.33 2.29 8.02
CA TYR A 112 -0.91 2.15 7.67
C TYR A 112 -0.61 0.75 7.13
N LEU A 113 -1.08 -0.29 7.82
CA LEU A 113 -0.84 -1.68 7.45
C LEU A 113 -1.48 -2.05 6.10
N SER A 114 -2.69 -1.55 5.81
CA SER A 114 -3.37 -1.81 4.54
C SER A 114 -2.60 -1.27 3.34
N VAL A 115 -1.94 -0.12 3.48
CA VAL A 115 -1.08 0.45 2.43
C VAL A 115 0.29 -0.23 2.42
N ARG A 116 0.89 -0.50 3.59
CA ARG A 116 2.20 -1.15 3.71
C ARG A 116 2.23 -2.56 3.10
N ALA A 117 1.10 -3.27 3.11
CA ALA A 117 0.96 -4.58 2.47
C ALA A 117 1.28 -4.56 0.96
N LEU A 118 1.11 -3.42 0.28
CA LEU A 118 1.40 -3.27 -1.15
C LEU A 118 2.87 -2.89 -1.41
N GLN A 119 3.63 -2.57 -0.35
CA GLN A 119 5.01 -2.10 -0.41
C GLN A 119 5.27 -0.96 -1.43
N PRO A 120 4.51 0.17 -1.41
CA PRO A 120 4.78 1.28 -2.32
C PRO A 120 6.22 1.79 -2.16
N ALA A 121 6.91 1.99 -3.28
CA ALA A 121 8.31 2.41 -3.27
C ALA A 121 8.50 3.92 -3.03
N SER A 122 7.48 4.73 -3.29
CA SER A 122 7.49 6.18 -3.11
C SER A 122 6.79 6.56 -1.81
N ALA A 123 7.45 7.40 -1.00
CA ALA A 123 6.87 7.91 0.24
C ALA A 123 5.67 8.84 -0.03
N LEU A 124 5.70 9.59 -1.15
CA LEU A 124 4.57 10.42 -1.56
C LEU A 124 3.37 9.57 -1.98
N ASP A 125 3.61 8.53 -2.78
CA ASP A 125 2.55 7.59 -3.18
C ASP A 125 1.93 6.90 -1.96
N PHE A 126 2.76 6.45 -1.02
CA PHE A 126 2.32 5.89 0.25
C PHE A 126 1.40 6.85 1.01
N ASP A 127 1.80 8.12 1.14
CA ASP A 127 1.00 9.13 1.83
C ASP A 127 -0.35 9.36 1.16
N GLN A 128 -0.37 9.50 -0.17
CA GLN A 128 -1.60 9.67 -0.94
C GLN A 128 -2.58 8.49 -0.74
N ARG A 129 -2.07 7.26 -0.70
CA ARG A 129 -2.87 6.06 -0.39
C ARG A 129 -3.40 6.08 1.04
N VAL A 130 -2.58 6.44 2.03
CA VAL A 130 -3.00 6.55 3.43
C VAL A 130 -4.13 7.56 3.58
N GLN A 131 -4.01 8.75 2.98
CA GLN A 131 -5.07 9.77 3.05
C GLN A 131 -6.36 9.28 2.37
N ALA A 132 -6.26 8.60 1.23
CA ALA A 132 -7.41 8.03 0.54
C ALA A 132 -8.11 6.95 1.37
N VAL A 133 -7.36 6.05 2.00
CA VAL A 133 -7.92 5.00 2.86
C VAL A 133 -8.56 5.61 4.11
N GLN A 134 -7.96 6.65 4.71
CA GLN A 134 -8.59 7.38 5.83
C GLN A 134 -9.93 8.01 5.42
N ALA A 135 -10.01 8.60 4.23
CA ALA A 135 -11.25 9.15 3.70
C ALA A 135 -12.28 8.04 3.44
N PHE A 136 -11.86 6.93 2.83
CA PHE A 136 -12.71 5.76 2.59
C PHE A 136 -13.31 5.21 3.87
N ARG A 137 -12.54 5.09 4.97
CA ARG A 137 -13.04 4.60 6.27
C ARG A 137 -14.20 5.41 6.84
N LYS A 138 -14.37 6.67 6.43
CA LYS A 138 -15.48 7.52 6.86
C LYS A 138 -16.77 7.26 6.10
N LEU A 139 -16.72 6.48 5.01
CA LEU A 139 -17.90 6.13 4.22
C LEU A 139 -18.73 5.04 4.94
N PRO A 140 -20.07 5.11 4.90
CA PRO A 140 -20.96 4.11 5.50
C PRO A 140 -20.69 2.67 5.01
N GLN A 141 -20.23 2.52 3.76
CA GLN A 141 -19.99 1.22 3.12
C GLN A 141 -18.66 0.57 3.55
N ALA A 142 -17.75 1.34 4.16
CA ALA A 142 -16.34 0.96 4.29
C ALA A 142 -16.11 -0.27 5.17
N ALA A 143 -16.69 -0.28 6.38
CA ALA A 143 -16.54 -1.38 7.33
C ALA A 143 -17.00 -2.71 6.72
N ALA A 144 -18.08 -2.64 5.96
CA ALA A 144 -18.73 -3.81 5.45
C ALA A 144 -18.04 -4.32 4.16
N LEU A 145 -17.53 -3.42 3.31
CA LEU A 145 -16.62 -3.80 2.21
C LEU A 145 -15.28 -4.36 2.69
N ALA A 146 -14.73 -3.84 3.79
CA ALA A 146 -13.52 -4.37 4.41
C ALA A 146 -13.74 -5.81 4.94
N ALA A 147 -14.86 -6.05 5.63
CA ALA A 147 -15.24 -7.38 6.10
C ALA A 147 -15.39 -8.38 4.94
N VAL A 148 -16.02 -7.96 3.83
CA VAL A 148 -16.12 -8.81 2.64
C VAL A 148 -14.74 -9.07 2.03
N ASN A 149 -13.89 -8.05 1.88
CA ASN A 149 -12.54 -8.26 1.33
C ASN A 149 -11.68 -9.17 2.21
N LYS A 150 -11.86 -9.15 3.53
CA LYS A 150 -11.25 -10.10 4.46
C LYS A 150 -11.74 -11.52 4.25
N ARG A 151 -13.05 -11.71 4.06
CA ARG A 151 -13.62 -13.01 3.67
C ARG A 151 -13.05 -13.48 2.33
N VAL A 152 -12.99 -12.61 1.33
CA VAL A 152 -12.42 -12.91 0.01
C VAL A 152 -10.94 -13.32 0.11
N SER A 153 -10.12 -12.55 0.82
CA SER A 153 -8.70 -12.85 1.05
C SER A 153 -8.52 -14.24 1.69
N ASN A 154 -9.31 -14.56 2.72
CA ASN A 154 -9.28 -15.86 3.38
C ASN A 154 -9.79 -17.03 2.52
N LEU A 155 -10.73 -16.78 1.60
CA LEU A 155 -11.19 -17.78 0.65
C LEU A 155 -10.10 -18.07 -0.38
N LEU A 156 -9.49 -17.02 -0.95
CA LEU A 156 -8.45 -17.13 -1.97
C LEU A 156 -7.17 -17.77 -1.42
N SER A 157 -6.80 -17.51 -0.16
CA SER A 157 -5.62 -18.14 0.47
C SER A 157 -5.77 -19.65 0.71
N LYS A 158 -7.01 -20.16 0.69
CA LYS A 158 -7.33 -21.59 0.83
C LYS A 158 -7.61 -22.26 -0.51
N ALA A 159 -7.57 -21.54 -1.61
CA ALA A 159 -7.80 -22.12 -2.93
C ALA A 159 -6.63 -23.05 -3.29
N GLU A 160 -6.96 -24.26 -3.73
CA GLU A 160 -5.96 -25.21 -4.22
C GLU A 160 -5.58 -24.86 -5.68
N GLY A 161 -4.28 -24.84 -5.96
CA GLY A 161 -3.76 -24.53 -7.30
C GLY A 161 -3.78 -23.04 -7.64
N SER A 162 -3.58 -22.73 -8.93
CA SER A 162 -3.59 -21.35 -9.43
C SER A 162 -5.02 -20.86 -9.64
N ILE A 163 -5.34 -19.69 -9.09
CA ILE A 163 -6.62 -19.01 -9.35
C ILE A 163 -6.65 -18.56 -10.82
N ALA A 164 -7.74 -18.85 -11.52
CA ALA A 164 -7.93 -18.42 -12.90
C ALA A 164 -7.97 -16.88 -12.98
N GLN A 165 -7.31 -16.30 -14.00
CA GLN A 165 -7.25 -14.85 -14.20
C GLN A 165 -8.48 -14.32 -14.96
N THR A 166 -9.19 -15.20 -15.65
CA THR A 166 -10.32 -14.85 -16.51
C THR A 166 -11.59 -15.41 -15.93
N VAL A 167 -12.63 -14.58 -15.90
CA VAL A 167 -13.99 -14.99 -15.58
C VAL A 167 -14.66 -15.40 -16.87
N GLU A 168 -15.23 -16.60 -16.92
CA GLU A 168 -15.91 -17.18 -18.07
C GLU A 168 -17.42 -17.20 -17.82
N PRO A 169 -18.21 -16.31 -18.47
CA PRO A 169 -19.65 -16.20 -18.20
C PRO A 169 -20.46 -17.48 -18.44
N LYS A 170 -19.94 -18.43 -19.23
CA LYS A 170 -20.56 -19.74 -19.47
C LYS A 170 -20.67 -20.61 -18.21
N TYR A 171 -19.92 -20.30 -17.16
CA TYR A 171 -19.94 -21.00 -15.88
C TYR A 171 -20.72 -20.24 -14.79
N PHE A 172 -21.48 -19.19 -15.13
CA PHE A 172 -22.40 -18.58 -14.18
C PHE A 172 -23.64 -19.46 -14.05
N ASP A 173 -24.01 -19.79 -12.81
CA ASP A 173 -25.25 -20.53 -12.51
C ASP A 173 -26.31 -19.64 -11.86
N ASN A 174 -25.93 -18.43 -11.43
CA ASN A 174 -26.80 -17.49 -10.73
C ASN A 174 -26.71 -16.08 -11.34
N ALA A 175 -27.86 -15.39 -11.43
CA ALA A 175 -27.95 -14.02 -11.94
C ALA A 175 -27.07 -13.02 -11.16
N ASN A 176 -26.85 -13.25 -9.86
CA ASN A 176 -26.00 -12.40 -9.03
C ASN A 176 -24.51 -12.51 -9.38
N GLU A 177 -24.05 -13.62 -9.97
CA GLU A 177 -22.69 -13.73 -10.51
C GLU A 177 -22.51 -12.78 -11.70
N PHE A 178 -23.50 -12.76 -12.61
CA PHE A 178 -23.51 -11.87 -13.75
C PHE A 178 -23.60 -10.39 -13.32
N SER A 179 -24.48 -10.08 -12.37
CA SER A 179 -24.62 -8.72 -11.82
C SER A 179 -23.33 -8.22 -11.18
N LEU A 180 -22.69 -9.04 -10.33
CA LEU A 180 -21.41 -8.68 -9.71
C LEU A 180 -20.31 -8.53 -10.76
N TYR A 181 -20.24 -9.43 -11.74
CA TYR A 181 -19.25 -9.34 -12.81
C TYR A 181 -19.41 -8.05 -13.63
N SER A 182 -20.64 -7.69 -14.02
CA SER A 182 -20.92 -6.44 -14.71
C SER A 182 -20.53 -5.22 -13.87
N ALA A 183 -20.85 -5.22 -12.58
CA ALA A 183 -20.49 -4.14 -11.67
C ALA A 183 -18.96 -3.99 -11.51
N ILE A 184 -18.23 -5.11 -11.40
CA ILE A 184 -16.76 -5.12 -11.35
C ILE A 184 -16.17 -4.54 -12.64
N GLN A 185 -16.69 -4.92 -13.80
CA GLN A 185 -16.20 -4.42 -15.10
C GLN A 185 -16.41 -2.91 -15.24
N GLN A 186 -17.59 -2.41 -14.84
CA GLN A 186 -17.87 -0.98 -14.84
C GLN A 186 -16.97 -0.21 -13.87
N ALA A 187 -16.78 -0.77 -12.67
CA ALA A 187 -15.91 -0.19 -11.66
C ALA A 187 -14.45 -0.15 -12.13
N ASP A 188 -13.93 -1.23 -12.71
CA ASP A 188 -12.58 -1.29 -13.29
C ASP A 188 -12.39 -0.19 -14.34
N HIS A 189 -13.28 -0.13 -15.33
CA HIS A 189 -13.23 0.90 -16.37
C HIS A 189 -13.28 2.33 -15.79
N ALA A 190 -14.04 2.56 -14.73
CA ALA A 190 -14.14 3.87 -14.08
C ALA A 190 -12.86 4.25 -13.31
N VAL A 191 -12.18 3.30 -12.66
CA VAL A 191 -11.01 3.58 -11.82
C VAL A 191 -9.67 3.47 -12.55
N GLN A 192 -9.60 2.77 -13.69
CA GLN A 192 -8.40 2.69 -14.53
C GLN A 192 -7.74 4.05 -14.83
N PRO A 193 -8.47 5.08 -15.33
CA PRO A 193 -7.86 6.40 -15.58
C PRO A 193 -7.43 7.09 -14.27
N MET A 194 -8.16 6.88 -13.19
CA MET A 194 -7.88 7.48 -11.87
C MET A 194 -6.59 6.94 -11.25
N ALA A 195 -6.26 5.67 -11.50
CA ALA A 195 -5.04 5.04 -11.00
C ALA A 195 -3.77 5.70 -11.58
N ALA A 196 -3.78 6.06 -12.87
CA ALA A 196 -2.66 6.73 -13.54
C ALA A 196 -2.37 8.12 -12.94
N GLU A 197 -3.42 8.83 -12.49
CA GLU A 197 -3.32 10.16 -11.89
C GLU A 197 -3.24 10.13 -10.35
N ARG A 198 -3.12 8.95 -9.73
CA ARG A 198 -3.13 8.75 -8.26
C ARG A 198 -4.36 9.36 -7.56
N GLN A 199 -5.50 9.36 -8.24
CA GLN A 199 -6.79 9.80 -7.70
C GLN A 199 -7.39 8.69 -6.81
N TYR A 200 -6.65 8.28 -5.78
CA TYR A 200 -6.99 7.13 -4.93
C TYR A 200 -8.27 7.34 -4.12
N SER A 201 -8.51 8.56 -3.62
CA SER A 201 -9.72 8.88 -2.87
C SER A 201 -10.98 8.73 -3.73
N GLU A 202 -10.94 9.22 -4.97
CA GLU A 202 -12.07 9.07 -5.89
C GLU A 202 -12.23 7.62 -6.33
N SER A 203 -11.12 6.92 -6.61
CA SER A 203 -11.14 5.49 -6.91
C SER A 203 -11.86 4.69 -5.82
N LEU A 204 -11.47 4.87 -4.55
CA LEU A 204 -12.12 4.19 -3.43
C LEU A 204 -13.58 4.59 -3.23
N ALA A 205 -13.94 5.85 -3.50
CA ALA A 205 -15.33 6.30 -3.45
C ALA A 205 -16.19 5.62 -4.53
N ARG A 206 -15.65 5.41 -5.74
CA ARG A 206 -16.32 4.65 -6.81
C ARG A 206 -16.44 3.18 -6.45
N LEU A 207 -15.36 2.57 -5.96
CA LEU A 207 -15.37 1.17 -5.52
C LEU A 207 -16.31 0.94 -4.33
N ALA A 208 -16.59 1.97 -3.52
CA ALA A 208 -17.59 1.87 -2.44
C ALA A 208 -19.00 1.52 -2.95
N MET A 209 -19.31 1.83 -4.21
CA MET A 209 -20.60 1.49 -4.84
C MET A 209 -20.76 -0.01 -5.13
N LEU A 210 -19.67 -0.79 -5.05
CA LEU A 210 -19.74 -2.25 -5.19
C LEU A 210 -20.39 -2.94 -3.98
N ARG A 211 -20.72 -2.19 -2.91
CA ARG A 211 -21.32 -2.72 -1.68
C ARG A 211 -22.53 -3.62 -1.95
N GLU A 212 -23.54 -3.10 -2.64
CA GLU A 212 -24.80 -3.80 -2.90
C GLU A 212 -24.63 -5.07 -3.76
N PRO A 213 -23.98 -5.03 -4.95
CA PRO A 213 -23.82 -6.24 -5.76
C PRO A 213 -22.95 -7.30 -5.09
N VAL A 214 -22.00 -6.88 -4.24
CA VAL A 214 -21.16 -7.81 -3.47
C VAL A 214 -21.98 -8.52 -2.39
N ASP A 215 -22.80 -7.79 -1.63
CA ASP A 215 -23.67 -8.39 -0.62
C ASP A 215 -24.67 -9.37 -1.25
N ALA A 216 -25.36 -8.95 -2.32
CA ALA A 216 -26.32 -9.80 -3.04
C ALA A 216 -25.68 -11.09 -3.58
N PHE A 217 -24.45 -11.01 -4.09
CA PHE A 217 -23.69 -12.19 -4.49
C PHE A 217 -23.41 -13.12 -3.31
N PHE A 218 -22.91 -12.61 -2.19
CA PHE A 218 -22.59 -13.46 -1.03
C PHE A 218 -23.81 -14.03 -0.31
N GLU A 219 -24.98 -13.41 -0.44
CA GLU A 219 -26.26 -13.94 0.06
C GLU A 219 -26.80 -15.07 -0.82
N ALA A 220 -26.66 -14.95 -2.14
CA ALA A 220 -27.28 -15.88 -3.09
C ALA A 220 -26.35 -16.97 -3.63
N VAL A 221 -25.03 -16.80 -3.53
CA VAL A 221 -24.05 -17.64 -4.22
C VAL A 221 -23.14 -18.38 -3.23
N MET A 222 -23.16 -19.71 -3.30
CA MET A 222 -22.27 -20.57 -2.53
C MET A 222 -20.90 -20.69 -3.22
N ILE A 223 -19.87 -20.04 -2.68
CA ILE A 223 -18.55 -19.94 -3.32
C ILE A 223 -17.93 -21.30 -3.64
N ASN A 224 -17.99 -22.23 -2.67
CA ASN A 224 -17.45 -23.58 -2.83
C ASN A 224 -18.46 -24.48 -3.54
N ALA A 225 -18.66 -24.24 -4.84
CA ALA A 225 -19.51 -25.08 -5.68
C ALA A 225 -18.95 -26.52 -5.79
N GLU A 226 -19.83 -27.49 -6.02
CA GLU A 226 -19.44 -28.88 -6.31
C GLU A 226 -18.73 -28.99 -7.66
N ASP A 227 -19.27 -28.30 -8.68
CA ASP A 227 -18.63 -28.20 -10.00
C ASP A 227 -17.33 -27.39 -9.91
N ALA A 228 -16.22 -28.01 -10.30
CA ALA A 228 -14.89 -27.43 -10.23
C ALA A 228 -14.73 -26.19 -11.11
N ASN A 229 -15.37 -26.13 -12.28
CA ASN A 229 -15.30 -24.99 -13.19
C ASN A 229 -16.10 -23.80 -12.64
N VAL A 230 -17.30 -24.05 -12.11
CA VAL A 230 -18.11 -23.00 -11.44
C VAL A 230 -17.35 -22.44 -10.24
N ARG A 231 -16.79 -23.31 -9.40
CA ARG A 231 -15.97 -22.92 -8.25
C ARG A 231 -14.77 -22.07 -8.68
N ALA A 232 -14.00 -22.53 -9.68
CA ALA A 232 -12.85 -21.79 -10.19
C ALA A 232 -13.26 -20.41 -10.76
N ASN A 233 -14.39 -20.34 -11.46
CA ASN A 233 -14.91 -19.09 -12.02
C ASN A 233 -15.32 -18.08 -10.92
N ARG A 234 -15.92 -18.56 -9.83
CA ARG A 234 -16.23 -17.74 -8.65
C ARG A 234 -14.97 -17.21 -7.98
N TYR A 235 -13.94 -18.05 -7.84
CA TYR A 235 -12.65 -17.59 -7.33
C TYR A 235 -12.00 -16.53 -8.23
N ALA A 236 -12.10 -16.68 -9.56
CA ALA A 236 -11.63 -15.66 -10.50
C ALA A 236 -12.39 -14.34 -10.32
N LEU A 237 -13.72 -14.40 -10.14
CA LEU A 237 -14.56 -13.23 -9.88
C LEU A 237 -14.17 -12.51 -8.58
N LEU A 238 -13.98 -13.26 -7.50
CA LEU A 238 -13.53 -12.73 -6.22
C LEU A 238 -12.10 -12.16 -6.28
N SER A 239 -11.21 -12.80 -7.03
CA SER A 239 -9.85 -12.30 -7.26
C SER A 239 -9.86 -10.96 -8.00
N ARG A 240 -10.71 -10.81 -9.02
CA ARG A 240 -10.90 -9.52 -9.72
C ARG A 240 -11.43 -8.44 -8.80
N LEU A 241 -12.46 -8.75 -8.00
CA LEU A 241 -12.99 -7.82 -6.99
C LEU A 241 -11.89 -7.32 -6.05
N ARG A 242 -11.11 -8.24 -5.47
CA ARG A 242 -10.00 -7.90 -4.57
C ARG A 242 -8.92 -7.07 -5.29
N GLY A 243 -8.63 -7.41 -6.55
CA GLY A 243 -7.65 -6.71 -7.38
C GLY A 243 -7.93 -5.21 -7.52
N LEU A 244 -9.21 -4.81 -7.64
CA LEU A 244 -9.61 -3.40 -7.71
C LEU A 244 -9.17 -2.61 -6.47
N PHE A 245 -9.39 -3.16 -5.28
CA PHE A 245 -9.00 -2.50 -4.03
C PHE A 245 -7.48 -2.52 -3.83
N LEU A 246 -6.81 -3.62 -4.21
CA LEU A 246 -5.34 -3.70 -4.19
C LEU A 246 -4.65 -2.68 -5.11
N GLY A 247 -5.37 -2.09 -6.06
CA GLY A 247 -4.89 -0.91 -6.78
C GLY A 247 -4.59 0.28 -5.85
N VAL A 248 -5.21 0.35 -4.67
CA VAL A 248 -5.06 1.42 -3.67
C VAL A 248 -4.48 0.91 -2.34
N ALA A 249 -5.09 -0.10 -1.72
CA ALA A 249 -4.67 -0.69 -0.45
C ALA A 249 -5.31 -2.06 -0.22
N ASP A 250 -4.71 -2.88 0.65
CA ASP A 250 -5.34 -4.14 1.08
C ASP A 250 -6.39 -3.84 2.16
N ILE A 251 -7.59 -3.47 1.72
CA ILE A 251 -8.68 -3.09 2.64
C ILE A 251 -9.19 -4.24 3.51
N SER A 252 -8.75 -5.47 3.26
CA SER A 252 -9.04 -6.60 4.15
C SER A 252 -8.42 -6.44 5.54
N LEU A 253 -7.38 -5.60 5.66
CA LEU A 253 -6.71 -5.28 6.92
C LEU A 253 -7.44 -4.20 7.74
N LEU A 254 -8.54 -3.62 7.23
CA LEU A 254 -9.29 -2.57 7.91
C LEU A 254 -10.41 -3.07 8.84
N GLY A 255 -10.74 -4.37 8.81
CA GLY A 255 -11.81 -4.99 9.60
C GLY A 255 -11.43 -6.34 10.19
#